data_AF-A0A7V9EU46-F1
#
_entry.id   AF-A0A7V9EU46-F1
#
_cell.length_a   1.000
_cell.length_b   1.000
_cell.length_c   1.000
_cell.angle_alpha   90.00
_cell.angle_beta   90.00
_cell.angle_gamma   90.00
#
_symmetry.space_group_name_H-M   'P 1'
#
loop_
_entity.id
_entity.type
_entity.pdbx_description
1 polymer ?
#
loop_
_entity_poly.entity_id
_entity_poly.type
_entity_poly.pdbx_seq_one_letter_code
_entity_poly.pdbx_strand_id
1 'polypeptide(L)'
;MHAGSDNNYEYKLRGYFSGDKVYELVSNRFLPEFVLQDYEVIGTNPAPIFESQLPGSREENRLKIERPFQRRAWQRGTATGIARNAKLR
;
A
#
# COMPACT_ATOMS: atom_id res chain seq x y z
N MET A 1 2.44 0.14 -0.09
CA MET A 1 1.02 -0.12 -0.44
C MET A 1 0.21 0.96 0.26
N HIS A 2 -0.41 1.90 -0.47
CA HIS A 2 -1.34 2.86 0.12
C HIS A 2 -2.67 2.10 0.30
N ALA A 3 -3.03 1.78 1.53
CA ALA A 3 -4.41 1.39 1.82
C ALA A 3 -5.26 2.66 1.65
N GLY A 4 -6.31 2.59 0.84
CA GLY A 4 -7.28 3.69 0.76
C GLY A 4 -7.85 3.95 2.16
N SER A 5 -7.99 5.21 2.53
CA SER A 5 -8.80 5.57 3.69
C SER A 5 -10.25 5.38 3.28
N ASP A 6 -10.96 4.44 3.92
CA ASP A 6 -12.41 4.59 3.96
C ASP A 6 -12.75 5.72 4.94
N ASN A 7 -13.92 6.34 4.74
CA ASN A 7 -14.39 7.37 5.66
C ASN A 7 -15.23 6.76 6.80
N ASN A 8 -15.38 5.44 6.85
CA ASN A 8 -16.19 4.71 7.82
C ASN A 8 -17.68 5.10 7.86
N TYR A 9 -18.26 5.47 6.71
CA TYR A 9 -19.70 5.73 6.55
C TYR A 9 -20.28 4.86 5.44
N GLU A 10 -21.51 4.43 5.61
CA GLU A 10 -22.31 3.75 4.59
C GLU A 10 -23.45 4.67 4.14
N TYR A 11 -23.63 4.76 2.83
CA TYR A 11 -24.60 5.65 2.21
C TYR A 11 -25.54 4.87 1.30
N LYS A 12 -26.82 5.27 1.31
CA LYS A 12 -27.77 4.92 0.26
C LYS A 12 -27.89 6.11 -0.70
N LEU A 13 -27.50 5.90 -1.94
CA LEU A 13 -27.58 6.92 -2.99
C LEU A 13 -28.89 6.77 -3.77
N ARG A 14 -29.54 7.89 -4.09
CA ARG A 14 -30.72 7.97 -4.95
C ARG A 14 -30.43 8.88 -6.14
N GLY A 15 -30.80 8.42 -7.32
CA GLY A 15 -30.51 9.11 -8.58
C GLY A 15 -30.84 8.26 -9.78
N TYR A 16 -30.28 8.63 -10.93
CA TYR A 16 -30.51 7.94 -12.19
C TYR A 16 -29.29 8.02 -13.11
N PHE A 17 -29.19 7.10 -14.06
CA PHE A 17 -28.21 7.21 -15.13
C PHE A 17 -28.74 8.14 -16.21
N SER A 18 -27.95 9.15 -16.61
CA SER A 18 -28.38 10.12 -17.64
C SER A 18 -28.46 9.49 -19.04
N GLY A 19 -27.73 8.41 -19.27
CA GLY A 19 -27.50 7.81 -20.58
C GLY A 19 -26.16 8.21 -21.20
N ASP A 20 -25.52 9.26 -20.68
CA ASP A 20 -24.21 9.72 -21.10
C ASP A 20 -23.08 8.92 -20.44
N LYS A 21 -21.84 9.21 -20.87
CA LYS A 21 -20.63 8.57 -20.34
C LYS A 21 -19.56 9.61 -20.01
N VAL A 22 -18.83 9.38 -18.91
CA VAL A 22 -17.71 10.20 -18.45
C VAL A 22 -16.42 9.42 -18.56
N TYR A 23 -15.36 10.06 -19.06
CA TYR A 23 -14.03 9.47 -19.11
C TYR A 23 -13.34 9.55 -17.75
N GLU A 24 -12.86 8.41 -17.24
CA GLU A 24 -12.19 8.28 -15.96
C GLU A 24 -10.71 7.93 -16.16
N LEU A 25 -9.82 8.76 -15.59
CA LEU A 25 -8.38 8.76 -15.88
C LEU A 25 -7.65 7.52 -15.33
N VAL A 26 -8.03 7.01 -14.16
CA VAL A 26 -7.29 5.96 -13.46
C VAL A 26 -7.51 4.60 -14.13
N SER A 27 -8.73 4.30 -14.55
CA SER A 27 -9.05 3.07 -15.28
C SER A 27 -8.85 3.19 -16.78
N ASN A 28 -8.72 4.40 -17.32
CA ASN A 28 -8.71 4.70 -18.76
C ASN A 28 -9.96 4.14 -19.47
N ARG A 29 -11.14 4.39 -18.89
CA ARG A 29 -12.43 3.91 -19.42
C ARG A 29 -13.49 5.01 -19.40
N PHE A 30 -14.50 4.84 -20.27
CA PHE A 30 -15.75 5.59 -20.20
C PHE A 30 -16.73 4.86 -19.30
N LEU A 31 -17.18 5.51 -18.23
CA LEU A 31 -18.15 4.98 -17.26
C LEU A 31 -19.52 5.64 -17.49
N PRO A 32 -20.64 4.92 -17.25
CA PRO A 32 -21.97 5.54 -17.28
C PRO A 32 -22.06 6.69 -16.28
N GLU A 33 -22.63 7.82 -16.70
CA GLU A 33 -22.84 8.96 -15.82
C GLU A 33 -24.05 8.70 -14.91
N PHE A 34 -23.81 8.72 -13.59
CA PHE A 34 -24.85 8.66 -12.57
C PHE A 34 -25.10 10.07 -12.02
N VAL A 35 -26.33 10.56 -12.17
CA VAL A 35 -26.77 11.85 -11.64
C VAL A 35 -27.31 11.62 -10.23
N LEU A 36 -26.57 12.08 -9.22
CA LEU A 36 -26.96 12.02 -7.82
C LEU A 36 -28.07 13.05 -7.53
N GLN A 37 -29.19 12.59 -6.98
CA GLN A 37 -30.30 13.46 -6.57
C GLN A 37 -30.38 13.61 -5.05
N ASP A 38 -30.07 12.54 -4.32
CA ASP A 38 -30.18 12.52 -2.87
C ASP A 38 -29.26 11.43 -2.29
N TYR A 39 -28.92 11.55 -1.02
CA TYR A 39 -28.16 10.57 -0.28
C TYR A 39 -28.64 10.46 1.17
N GLU A 40 -28.56 9.27 1.73
CA GLU A 40 -28.89 9.00 3.13
C GLU A 40 -27.71 8.27 3.79
N VAL A 41 -27.26 8.75 4.95
CA VAL A 41 -26.33 8.02 5.80
C VAL A 41 -27.10 6.89 6.48
N ILE A 42 -26.72 5.65 6.20
CA ILE A 42 -27.36 4.46 6.77
C ILE A 42 -26.46 3.77 7.81
N GLY A 43 -25.20 4.19 7.93
CA GLY A 43 -24.28 3.70 8.96
C GLY A 43 -23.07 4.63 9.13
N THR A 44 -22.60 4.75 10.37
CA THR A 44 -21.38 5.52 10.74
C THR A 44 -20.28 4.62 11.33
N ASN A 45 -20.54 3.30 11.35
CA ASN A 45 -19.60 2.27 11.77
C ASN A 45 -19.87 0.98 10.97
N PRO A 46 -19.66 1.00 9.64
CA PRO A 46 -19.87 -0.17 8.79
C PRO A 46 -18.86 -1.27 9.11
N ALA A 47 -19.18 -2.50 8.70
CA ALA A 47 -18.23 -3.60 8.75
C ALA A 47 -17.02 -3.30 7.83
N PRO A 48 -15.81 -3.79 8.18
CA PRO A 48 -14.65 -3.71 7.32
C PRO A 48 -14.92 -4.25 5.91
N ILE A 49 -14.53 -3.50 4.88
CA ILE A 49 -14.71 -3.90 3.47
C ILE A 49 -13.42 -4.42 2.84
N PHE A 50 -12.27 -4.18 3.47
CA PHE A 50 -11.00 -4.75 3.09
C PHE A 50 -10.56 -5.81 4.10
N GLU A 51 -10.02 -6.92 3.61
CA GLU A 51 -9.47 -7.98 4.48
C GLU A 51 -8.42 -7.44 5.45
N SER A 52 -7.61 -6.47 5.01
CA SER A 52 -6.57 -5.81 5.82
C SER A 52 -7.09 -5.01 7.02
N GLN A 53 -8.41 -4.76 7.08
CA GLN A 53 -9.07 -4.08 8.18
C GLN A 53 -9.65 -5.08 9.19
N LEU A 54 -9.70 -6.37 8.87
CA LEU A 54 -10.15 -7.39 9.80
C LEU A 54 -9.11 -7.58 10.93
N PRO A 55 -9.53 -7.81 12.17
CA PRO A 55 -8.63 -8.17 13.27
C PRO A 55 -7.77 -9.39 12.89
N GLY A 56 -6.46 -9.32 13.10
CA GLY A 56 -5.52 -10.42 12.79
C GLY A 56 -4.98 -10.44 11.35
N SER A 57 -5.61 -9.74 10.39
CA SER A 57 -5.15 -9.69 8.99
C SER A 57 -3.74 -9.12 8.81
N ARG A 58 -3.34 -8.19 9.69
CA ARG A 58 -2.02 -7.55 9.67
C ARG A 58 -0.88 -8.50 10.03
N GLU A 59 -1.16 -9.58 10.77
CA GLU A 59 -0.15 -10.58 11.14
C GLU A 59 0.05 -11.62 10.03
N GLU A 60 -1.03 -12.06 9.39
CA GLU A 60 -0.99 -13.06 8.31
C GLU A 60 -0.36 -12.51 7.02
N ASN A 61 -0.57 -11.22 6.73
CA ASN A 61 -0.01 -10.56 5.55
C ASN A 61 1.37 -9.90 5.79
N ARG A 62 2.03 -10.18 6.94
CA ARG A 62 3.48 -10.00 7.00
C ARG A 62 4.09 -11.06 6.10
N LEU A 63 4.30 -10.71 4.83
CA LEU A 63 5.28 -11.37 3.98
C LEU A 63 6.49 -11.68 4.87
N LYS A 64 6.72 -12.97 5.15
CA LYS A 64 7.95 -13.45 5.78
C LYS A 64 9.04 -13.18 4.75
N ILE A 65 9.51 -11.94 4.71
CA ILE A 65 10.77 -11.60 4.08
C ILE A 65 11.79 -12.31 4.96
N GLU A 66 12.16 -13.54 4.58
CA GLU A 66 13.39 -14.11 5.07
C GLU A 66 14.46 -13.06 4.84
N ARG A 67 15.10 -12.64 5.93
CA ARG A 67 16.26 -11.77 5.84
C ARG A 67 17.24 -12.46 4.90
N PRO A 68 17.67 -11.86 3.77
CA PRO A 68 18.74 -12.44 3.00
C PRO A 68 19.91 -12.61 3.96
N PHE A 69 20.39 -13.84 4.08
CA PHE A 69 21.52 -14.22 4.93
C PHE A 69 22.59 -13.13 4.82
N GLN A 70 22.84 -12.39 5.92
CA GLN A 70 23.79 -11.28 5.94
C GLN A 70 25.19 -11.84 5.67
N ARG A 71 25.59 -11.93 4.40
CA ARG A 71 26.97 -12.17 4.05
C ARG A 71 27.77 -10.88 4.18
N ARG A 72 28.73 -10.97 5.11
CA ARG A 72 29.97 -10.22 5.24
C ARG A 72 29.89 -8.87 5.96
N ALA A 73 30.31 -8.96 7.22
CA ALA A 73 30.87 -7.88 8.00
C ALA A 73 31.94 -7.12 7.19
N TRP A 74 31.72 -5.82 7.02
CA TRP A 74 32.77 -4.86 6.70
C TRP A 74 33.12 -4.11 7.98
N GLN A 75 34.05 -4.65 8.77
CA GLN A 75 34.79 -3.85 9.74
C GLN A 75 36.05 -3.33 9.06
N ARG A 76 36.09 -2.03 8.77
CA ARG A 76 37.32 -1.32 8.44
C ARG A 76 37.89 -0.69 9.71
N GLY A 77 39.08 -1.16 10.10
CA GLY A 77 40.17 -0.30 10.55
C GLY A 77 40.35 -0.13 12.06
N THR A 78 41.29 -0.89 12.63
CA THR A 78 42.30 -0.32 13.53
C THR A 78 43.67 -0.79 13.07
N ALA A 79 44.51 0.16 12.67
CA ALA A 79 45.89 -0.05 12.27
C ALA A 79 46.78 -0.27 13.50
N THR A 80 47.64 -1.31 13.46
CA THR A 80 48.95 -1.47 14.13
C THR A 80 49.38 -2.93 13.86
N GLY A 81 50.51 -3.32 13.27
CA GLY A 81 51.67 -2.67 12.67
C GLY A 81 52.64 -3.77 12.16
N ILE A 82 53.62 -3.37 11.33
CA ILE A 82 54.96 -4.01 11.16
C ILE A 82 54.93 -5.35 10.37
N ALA A 83 55.66 -5.64 9.28
CA ALA A 83 56.87 -5.09 8.66
C ALA A 83 57.12 -5.75 7.27
N ARG A 84 57.86 -5.04 6.41
CA ARG A 84 58.93 -5.53 5.48
C ARG A 84 58.48 -6.40 4.28
N ASN A 85 58.98 -6.27 3.06
CA ASN A 85 60.21 -5.67 2.53
C ASN A 85 60.01 -5.29 1.05
N ALA A 86 60.63 -4.19 0.65
CA ALA A 86 60.99 -3.95 -0.73
C ALA A 86 62.14 -4.89 -1.15
N LYS A 87 62.07 -5.44 -2.36
CA LYS A 87 63.26 -5.60 -3.20
C LYS A 87 62.86 -5.56 -4.68
N LEU A 88 63.19 -4.43 -5.31
CA LEU A 88 63.28 -4.25 -6.75
C LEU A 88 64.44 -5.10 -7.29
N ARG A 89 64.17 -5.99 -8.23
CA ARG A 89 64.78 -6.06 -9.56
C ARG A 89 64.05 -7.08 -10.42
#